data_AF-A0A4S2UFT6-F1
#
_entry.id   AF-A0A4S2UFT6-F1
#
_cell.length_a   1.000
_cell.length_b   1.000
_cell.length_c   1.000
_cell.angle_alpha   90.00
_cell.angle_beta   90.00
_cell.angle_gamma   90.00
#
_symmetry.space_group_name_H-M   'P 1'
#
loop_
_entity.id
_entity.type
_entity.pdbx_description
1 polymer ?
#
loop_
_entity_poly.entity_id
_entity_poly.type
_entity_poly.pdbx_seq_one_letter_code
_entity_poly.pdbx_strand_id
1 'polypeptide(L)'
;MPYLTSTGTARRSSGAEQLGFGVPGYAHPLLAAAEWAELARPGTPLHWAVLNIDNGPGSRPDPHCLEAAGRLRNARARALHGGQPLDTVRAAGGRLLGQLDLAHGRRPFAELLADARSFLEWYRVDGFYLDRCPADRADLPAVRRLTGTLRAFLTDADGPLVLGHDTHPYPGYAEAADQLVTFRGAWSDYRWSQVAEWTAAYPPGRFAHFVHGVPRTHLEEAMRIARWQGAGTIFFTDRGGQSESGRGRGQSDPFAALPSYWDEIVSRIGPGISE
;
A
#
# COMPACT_ATOMS: atom_id res chain seq x y z
N MET A 1 44.36 31.10 -11.67
CA MET A 1 43.07 31.55 -12.24
C MET A 1 42.68 30.57 -13.35
N PRO A 2 41.49 29.97 -13.37
CA PRO A 2 40.89 29.10 -12.36
C PRO A 2 40.52 27.70 -12.90
N TYR A 3 40.18 26.81 -11.96
CA TYR A 3 39.63 25.46 -12.14
C TYR A 3 38.29 25.46 -12.89
N LEU A 4 38.05 24.44 -13.73
CA LEU A 4 36.70 24.01 -14.12
C LEU A 4 36.57 22.50 -13.93
N THR A 5 36.34 22.11 -12.69
CA THR A 5 35.69 20.83 -12.38
C THR A 5 34.21 21.02 -12.69
N SER A 6 33.74 20.42 -13.79
CA SER A 6 32.32 20.33 -14.10
C SER A 6 31.68 19.38 -13.10
N THR A 7 31.18 19.92 -11.97
CA THR A 7 30.19 19.22 -11.16
C THR A 7 28.89 19.24 -11.96
N GLY A 8 28.64 18.13 -12.66
CA GLY A 8 27.34 17.85 -13.24
C GLY A 8 26.33 17.67 -12.11
N THR A 9 25.78 18.78 -11.64
CA THR A 9 24.53 18.79 -10.88
C THR A 9 23.47 18.31 -11.85
N ALA A 10 23.22 17.00 -11.85
CA ALA A 10 22.06 16.42 -12.50
C ALA A 10 20.83 17.07 -11.86
N ARG A 11 20.36 18.11 -12.55
CA ARG A 11 19.12 18.82 -12.32
C ARG A 11 18.03 17.74 -12.26
N ARG A 12 17.59 17.38 -11.04
CA ARG A 12 16.40 16.57 -10.80
C ARG A 12 15.26 17.28 -11.52
N SER A 13 14.88 16.77 -12.69
CA SER A 13 13.73 17.25 -13.43
C SER A 13 12.49 16.96 -12.58
N SER A 14 11.84 18.04 -12.17
CA SER A 14 10.42 18.19 -11.87
C SER A 14 9.57 16.94 -12.11
N GLY A 15 9.14 16.35 -11.01
CA GLY A 15 8.22 15.24 -10.91
C GLY A 15 8.25 14.78 -9.47
N ALA A 16 7.76 15.61 -8.55
CA ALA A 16 7.45 15.10 -7.23
C ALA A 16 6.44 13.97 -7.48
N GLU A 17 6.87 12.70 -7.35
CA GLU A 17 5.95 11.57 -7.43
C GLU A 17 4.81 11.89 -6.46
N GLN A 18 3.63 12.11 -7.02
CA GLN A 18 2.47 12.51 -6.26
C GLN A 18 2.18 11.38 -5.28
N LEU A 19 1.99 11.73 -4.00
CA LEU A 19 1.60 10.74 -3.00
C LEU A 19 0.33 10.02 -3.49
N GLY A 20 0.17 8.78 -3.10
CA GLY A 20 -1.08 8.05 -3.29
C GLY A 20 -1.44 7.24 -2.06
N PHE A 21 -2.63 6.65 -2.09
CA PHE A 21 -3.14 5.84 -0.98
C PHE A 21 -2.92 4.36 -1.21
N GLY A 22 -2.40 3.69 -0.18
CA GLY A 22 -2.39 2.24 -0.06
C GLY A 22 -3.22 1.87 1.14
N VAL A 23 -4.36 1.23 0.95
CA VAL A 23 -5.30 0.93 2.03
C VAL A 23 -5.02 -0.48 2.54
N PRO A 24 -4.43 -0.65 3.73
CA PRO A 24 -3.93 -1.95 4.20
C PRO A 24 -5.03 -2.94 4.60
N GLY A 25 -6.29 -2.54 4.55
CA GLY A 25 -7.45 -3.39 4.77
C GLY A 25 -8.48 -2.68 5.66
N TYR A 26 -9.69 -2.49 5.14
CA TYR A 26 -10.84 -2.08 5.96
C TYR A 26 -11.49 -3.28 6.61
N ALA A 27 -12.39 -3.00 7.56
CA ALA A 27 -13.35 -3.99 8.00
C ALA A 27 -14.11 -4.57 6.80
N HIS A 28 -14.66 -5.76 7.02
CA HIS A 28 -15.39 -6.51 6.00
C HIS A 28 -16.40 -5.60 5.26
N PRO A 29 -16.54 -5.69 3.93
CA PRO A 29 -17.41 -4.80 3.15
C PRO A 29 -18.87 -4.73 3.63
N LEU A 30 -19.36 -5.78 4.29
CA LEU A 30 -20.67 -5.78 4.96
C LEU A 30 -20.76 -4.75 6.10
N LEU A 31 -19.68 -4.55 6.85
CA LEU A 31 -19.61 -3.65 8.00
C LEU A 31 -19.13 -2.25 7.62
N ALA A 32 -18.36 -2.13 6.53
CA ALA A 32 -17.70 -0.90 6.11
C ALA A 32 -18.09 -0.50 4.67
N ALA A 33 -19.38 -0.61 4.33
CA ALA A 33 -19.86 -0.38 2.97
C ALA A 33 -19.58 1.04 2.46
N ALA A 34 -19.63 2.04 3.35
CA ALA A 34 -19.32 3.44 3.02
C ALA A 34 -17.84 3.62 2.72
N GLU A 35 -16.97 3.02 3.52
CA GLU A 35 -15.52 3.08 3.38
C GLU A 35 -15.07 2.48 2.03
N TRP A 36 -15.63 1.33 1.67
CA TRP A 36 -15.38 0.72 0.36
C TRP A 36 -15.93 1.54 -0.81
N ALA A 37 -17.03 2.27 -0.63
CA ALA A 37 -17.56 3.16 -1.65
C ALA A 37 -16.63 4.35 -1.92
N GLU A 38 -16.03 4.93 -0.88
CA GLU A 38 -15.08 6.03 -0.99
C GLU A 38 -13.79 5.66 -1.75
N LEU A 39 -13.36 4.40 -1.68
CA LEU A 39 -12.23 3.91 -2.48
C LEU A 39 -12.52 3.91 -3.98
N ALA A 40 -13.78 3.67 -4.35
CA ALA A 40 -14.25 3.67 -5.73
C ALA A 40 -14.65 5.08 -6.23
N ARG A 41 -14.53 6.11 -5.38
CA ARG A 41 -14.88 7.48 -5.72
C ARG A 41 -13.94 8.03 -6.81
N PRO A 42 -14.48 8.69 -7.85
CA PRO A 42 -13.67 9.39 -8.83
C PRO A 42 -12.72 10.42 -8.18
N GLY A 43 -11.49 10.49 -8.69
CA GLY A 43 -10.47 11.43 -8.20
C GLY A 43 -9.71 10.99 -6.95
N THR A 44 -10.07 9.86 -6.32
CA THR A 44 -9.28 9.27 -5.24
C THR A 44 -7.95 8.74 -5.80
N PRO A 45 -6.78 9.26 -5.36
CA PRO A 45 -5.46 8.82 -5.83
C PRO A 45 -5.06 7.50 -5.14
N LEU A 46 -5.86 6.46 -5.37
CA LEU A 46 -5.69 5.14 -4.77
C LEU A 46 -4.69 4.33 -5.61
N HIS A 47 -3.56 3.95 -5.03
CA HIS A 47 -2.64 2.99 -5.65
C HIS A 47 -3.20 1.57 -5.53
N TRP A 48 -3.62 1.19 -4.33
CA TRP A 48 -4.16 -0.13 -4.07
C TRP A 48 -4.96 -0.20 -2.77
N ALA A 49 -5.82 -1.22 -2.66
CA ALA A 49 -6.56 -1.56 -1.46
C ALA A 49 -6.51 -3.06 -1.20
N VAL A 50 -6.41 -3.46 0.06
CA VAL A 50 -6.26 -4.86 0.46
C VAL A 50 -7.61 -5.44 0.86
N LEU A 51 -7.92 -6.62 0.32
CA LEU A 51 -9.04 -7.45 0.70
C LEU A 51 -8.57 -8.55 1.65
N ASN A 52 -9.19 -8.58 2.83
CA ASN A 52 -8.99 -9.61 3.83
C ASN A 52 -10.35 -10.01 4.41
N ILE A 53 -10.74 -11.27 4.26
CA ILE A 53 -12.02 -11.77 4.75
C ILE A 53 -11.85 -12.36 6.16
N ASP A 54 -10.87 -13.26 6.32
CA ASP A 54 -10.58 -13.94 7.58
C ASP A 54 -9.10 -14.37 7.64
N ASN A 55 -8.20 -13.39 7.67
CA ASN A 55 -6.75 -13.59 7.53
C ASN A 55 -6.37 -14.37 6.25
N GLY A 56 -7.12 -14.09 5.18
CA GLY A 56 -7.10 -14.83 3.92
C GLY A 56 -8.40 -14.66 3.13
N PRO A 57 -8.62 -15.50 2.09
CA PRO A 57 -9.77 -15.39 1.19
C PRO A 57 -11.08 -15.94 1.78
N GLY A 58 -11.04 -16.53 2.98
CA GLY A 58 -12.15 -17.26 3.57
C GLY A 58 -12.30 -18.68 3.00
N SER A 59 -13.31 -19.41 3.46
CA SER A 59 -13.55 -20.81 3.06
C SER A 59 -14.41 -20.95 1.80
N ARG A 60 -15.10 -19.88 1.39
CA ARG A 60 -15.94 -19.81 0.20
C ARG A 60 -16.05 -18.36 -0.28
N PRO A 61 -16.43 -18.11 -1.54
CA PRO A 61 -16.67 -16.76 -2.03
C PRO A 61 -17.70 -16.01 -1.17
N ASP A 62 -17.33 -14.81 -0.72
CA ASP A 62 -18.20 -13.90 0.02
C ASP A 62 -18.88 -12.91 -0.95
N PRO A 63 -20.23 -12.87 -1.02
CA PRO A 63 -20.96 -11.99 -1.93
C PRO A 63 -20.68 -10.49 -1.76
N HIS A 64 -20.49 -10.00 -0.53
CA HIS A 64 -20.22 -8.59 -0.27
C HIS A 64 -18.80 -8.21 -0.70
N CYS A 65 -17.85 -9.12 -0.52
CA CYS A 65 -16.49 -8.94 -1.04
C CYS A 65 -16.44 -8.99 -2.56
N LEU A 66 -17.21 -9.87 -3.20
CA LEU A 66 -17.35 -9.92 -4.67
C LEU A 66 -17.92 -8.60 -5.22
N GLU A 67 -18.94 -8.06 -4.56
CA GLU A 67 -19.55 -6.80 -4.95
C GLU A 67 -18.56 -5.64 -4.81
N ALA A 68 -17.88 -5.51 -3.66
CA ALA A 68 -16.88 -4.48 -3.42
C ALA A 68 -15.73 -4.55 -4.44
N ALA A 69 -15.21 -5.76 -4.70
CA ALA A 69 -14.18 -6.00 -5.71
C ALA A 69 -14.64 -5.60 -7.12
N GLY A 70 -15.87 -5.94 -7.48
CA GLY A 70 -16.48 -5.55 -8.76
C GLY A 70 -16.62 -4.04 -8.91
N ARG A 71 -17.08 -3.34 -7.87
CA ARG A 71 -17.22 -1.87 -7.87
C ARG A 71 -15.87 -1.17 -8.05
N LEU A 72 -14.84 -1.61 -7.33
CA LEU A 72 -13.49 -1.04 -7.41
C LEU A 72 -12.88 -1.25 -8.81
N ARG A 73 -12.96 -2.48 -9.33
CA ARG A 73 -12.50 -2.81 -10.69
C ARG A 73 -13.23 -2.00 -11.76
N ASN A 74 -14.53 -1.81 -11.64
CA ASN A 74 -15.31 -1.00 -12.57
C ASN A 74 -14.92 0.49 -12.48
N ALA A 75 -14.62 1.01 -11.28
CA ALA A 75 -14.11 2.36 -11.11
C ALA A 75 -12.76 2.54 -11.81
N ARG A 76 -11.81 1.62 -11.59
CA ARG A 76 -10.52 1.59 -12.27
C ARG A 76 -10.67 1.55 -13.79
N ALA A 77 -11.53 0.67 -14.31
CA ALA A 77 -11.77 0.57 -15.75
C ALA A 77 -12.28 1.89 -16.33
N ARG A 78 -13.25 2.56 -15.67
CA ARG A 78 -13.76 3.87 -16.08
C ARG A 78 -12.68 4.94 -16.09
N ALA A 79 -11.81 4.97 -15.08
CA ALA A 79 -10.74 5.96 -15.02
C ALA A 79 -9.69 5.77 -16.11
N LEU A 80 -9.41 4.52 -16.51
CA LEU A 80 -8.50 4.21 -17.61
C LEU A 80 -9.09 4.50 -19.00
N HIS A 81 -10.43 4.48 -19.15
CA HIS A 81 -11.09 4.71 -20.44
C HIS A 81 -11.21 6.21 -20.83
N GLY A 82 -10.79 7.15 -19.97
CA GLY A 82 -11.01 8.60 -20.12
C GLY A 82 -9.89 9.44 -20.77
N GLY A 83 -8.73 8.86 -21.11
CA GLY A 83 -7.62 9.61 -21.74
C GLY A 83 -6.30 8.83 -21.77
N GLN A 84 -5.34 9.28 -22.58
CA GLN A 84 -3.98 8.74 -22.58
C GLN A 84 -3.41 8.76 -21.15
N PRO A 85 -2.79 7.66 -20.66
CA PRO A 85 -2.23 7.58 -19.32
C PRO A 85 -0.97 8.45 -19.23
N LEU A 86 -1.14 9.78 -19.16
CA LEU A 86 -0.01 10.68 -18.99
C LEU A 86 0.46 10.76 -17.54
N ASP A 87 -0.33 10.28 -16.58
CA ASP A 87 0.06 10.15 -15.18
C ASP A 87 -0.55 8.86 -14.61
N THR A 88 0.28 7.89 -14.28
CA THR A 88 -0.10 6.60 -13.67
C THR A 88 -0.84 6.73 -12.34
N VAL A 89 -0.84 7.92 -11.72
CA VAL A 89 -1.58 8.27 -10.49
C VAL A 89 -3.01 8.76 -10.77
N ARG A 90 -3.37 9.09 -12.03
CA ARG A 90 -4.71 9.63 -12.39
C ARG A 90 -5.84 8.58 -12.47
N ALA A 91 -5.54 7.29 -12.35
CA ALA A 91 -6.56 6.26 -12.44
C ALA A 91 -7.33 6.14 -11.12
N ALA A 92 -8.43 6.88 -10.99
CA ALA A 92 -9.40 6.64 -9.93
C ALA A 92 -9.78 5.15 -9.89
N GLY A 93 -9.62 4.51 -8.73
CA GLY A 93 -10.12 3.16 -8.49
C GLY A 93 -9.09 2.09 -8.14
N GLY A 94 -7.79 2.38 -8.07
CA GLY A 94 -6.76 1.51 -7.45
C GLY A 94 -6.71 0.04 -7.87
N ARG A 95 -5.66 -0.67 -7.45
CA ARG A 95 -5.58 -2.13 -7.63
C ARG A 95 -6.09 -2.87 -6.39
N LEU A 96 -6.87 -3.94 -6.57
CA LEU A 96 -7.33 -4.75 -5.44
C LEU A 96 -6.31 -5.85 -5.12
N LEU A 97 -5.82 -5.94 -3.89
CA LEU A 97 -4.83 -6.94 -3.48
C LEU A 97 -5.45 -7.97 -2.53
N GLY A 98 -5.13 -9.24 -2.72
CA GLY A 98 -5.45 -10.28 -1.72
C GLY A 98 -4.43 -10.27 -0.59
N GLN A 99 -4.89 -10.29 0.67
CA GLN A 99 -3.99 -10.42 1.82
C GLN A 99 -3.52 -11.86 1.99
N LEU A 100 -2.20 -12.06 1.95
CA LEU A 100 -1.56 -13.31 2.33
C LEU A 100 -0.78 -13.10 3.62
N ASP A 101 -1.22 -13.71 4.70
CA ASP A 101 -0.53 -13.61 5.99
C ASP A 101 0.65 -14.59 6.05
N LEU A 102 1.89 -14.09 6.09
CA LEU A 102 3.10 -14.93 6.14
C LEU A 102 3.43 -15.44 7.54
N ALA A 103 2.78 -14.90 8.58
CA ALA A 103 3.08 -15.20 9.98
C ALA A 103 4.59 -15.15 10.29
N HIS A 104 5.28 -14.11 9.80
CA HIS A 104 6.74 -13.95 9.90
C HIS A 104 7.53 -15.13 9.34
N GLY A 105 7.07 -15.69 8.21
CA GLY A 105 7.70 -16.81 7.53
C GLY A 105 7.32 -18.19 8.07
N ARG A 106 6.47 -18.26 9.10
CA ARG A 106 6.03 -19.52 9.72
C ARG A 106 4.91 -20.21 8.95
N ARG A 107 4.20 -19.48 8.09
CA ARG A 107 3.08 -20.05 7.34
C ARG A 107 3.57 -20.98 6.21
N PRO A 108 3.01 -22.18 6.05
CA PRO A 108 3.41 -23.11 5.00
C PRO A 108 3.22 -22.54 3.58
N PHE A 109 4.20 -22.80 2.72
CA PHE A 109 4.21 -22.30 1.34
C PHE A 109 2.99 -22.75 0.53
N ALA A 110 2.56 -24.01 0.68
CA ALA A 110 1.42 -24.56 -0.04
C ALA A 110 0.09 -23.88 0.34
N GLU A 111 -0.08 -23.52 1.62
CA GLU A 111 -1.27 -22.80 2.10
C GLU A 111 -1.33 -21.39 1.50
N LEU A 112 -0.20 -20.68 1.46
CA LEU A 112 -0.12 -19.35 0.84
C LEU A 112 -0.49 -19.39 -0.65
N LEU A 113 -0.07 -20.43 -1.37
CA LEU A 113 -0.44 -20.59 -2.78
C LEU A 113 -1.90 -20.99 -2.98
N ALA A 114 -2.47 -21.78 -2.08
CA ALA A 114 -3.89 -22.11 -2.10
C ALA A 114 -4.73 -20.84 -1.91
N ASP A 115 -4.40 -20.03 -0.91
CA ASP A 115 -5.05 -18.73 -0.67
C ASP A 115 -4.92 -17.81 -1.88
N ALA A 116 -3.72 -17.71 -2.45
CA ALA A 116 -3.47 -16.88 -3.63
C ALA A 116 -4.38 -17.25 -4.80
N ARG A 117 -4.55 -18.55 -5.06
CA ARG A 117 -5.46 -19.05 -6.10
C ARG A 117 -6.91 -18.70 -5.79
N SER A 118 -7.36 -18.94 -4.56
CA SER A 118 -8.73 -18.57 -4.14
C SER A 118 -8.99 -17.07 -4.32
N PHE A 119 -8.04 -16.20 -4.00
CA PHE A 119 -8.18 -14.76 -4.24
C PHE A 119 -8.33 -14.41 -5.73
N LEU A 120 -7.55 -15.06 -6.60
CA LEU A 120 -7.61 -14.83 -8.05
C LEU A 120 -8.91 -15.36 -8.65
N GLU A 121 -9.31 -16.58 -8.27
CA GLU A 121 -10.49 -17.26 -8.80
C GLU A 121 -11.78 -16.60 -8.33
N TRP A 122 -11.89 -16.27 -7.04
CA TRP A 122 -13.12 -15.75 -6.47
C TRP A 122 -13.22 -14.25 -6.66
N TYR A 123 -12.22 -13.49 -6.22
CA TYR A 123 -12.31 -12.04 -6.13
C TYR A 123 -11.66 -11.32 -7.30
N ARG A 124 -10.89 -12.04 -8.14
CA ARG A 124 -10.16 -11.49 -9.29
C ARG A 124 -9.28 -10.30 -8.87
N VAL A 125 -8.52 -10.51 -7.80
CA VAL A 125 -7.53 -9.54 -7.32
C VAL A 125 -6.48 -9.26 -8.39
N ASP A 126 -5.94 -8.05 -8.38
CA ASP A 126 -4.89 -7.59 -9.29
C ASP A 126 -3.48 -7.95 -8.81
N GLY A 127 -3.33 -8.32 -7.54
CA GLY A 127 -2.04 -8.52 -6.89
C GLY A 127 -2.16 -9.04 -5.46
N PHE A 128 -1.07 -9.01 -4.72
CA PHE A 128 -1.02 -9.54 -3.34
C PHE A 128 -0.33 -8.60 -2.36
N TYR A 129 -0.88 -8.53 -1.16
CA TYR A 129 -0.26 -7.91 -0.01
C TYR A 129 0.20 -9.01 0.96
N LEU A 130 1.50 -9.13 1.16
CA LEU A 130 2.12 -10.15 2.00
C LEU A 130 2.26 -9.59 3.41
N ASP A 131 1.27 -9.86 4.25
CA ASP A 131 1.21 -9.35 5.61
C ASP A 131 2.15 -10.09 6.56
N ARG A 132 2.62 -9.41 7.61
CA ARG A 132 3.58 -9.93 8.60
C ARG A 132 4.78 -10.59 7.92
N CYS A 133 5.33 -9.91 6.92
CA CYS A 133 6.47 -10.39 6.15
C CYS A 133 7.74 -10.32 7.03
N PRO A 134 8.56 -11.39 7.09
CA PRO A 134 9.82 -11.35 7.84
C PRO A 134 10.77 -10.30 7.24
N ALA A 135 11.54 -9.61 8.08
CA ALA A 135 12.40 -8.50 7.69
C ALA A 135 13.90 -8.87 7.66
N ASP A 136 14.26 -10.02 8.21
CA ASP A 136 15.65 -10.45 8.39
C ASP A 136 16.28 -10.99 7.12
N ARG A 137 17.60 -10.86 7.00
CA ARG A 137 18.36 -11.35 5.85
C ARG A 137 18.19 -12.86 5.62
N ALA A 138 17.99 -13.63 6.67
CA ALA A 138 17.89 -15.10 6.61
C ALA A 138 16.64 -15.57 5.84
N ASP A 139 15.54 -14.83 5.92
CA ASP A 139 14.26 -15.21 5.31
C ASP A 139 14.12 -14.72 3.85
N LEU A 140 15.00 -13.82 3.41
CA LEU A 140 14.94 -13.22 2.07
C LEU A 140 14.87 -14.25 0.93
N PRO A 141 15.64 -15.36 0.92
CA PRO A 141 15.53 -16.37 -0.14
C PRO A 141 14.14 -17.03 -0.20
N ALA A 142 13.51 -17.26 0.96
CA ALA A 142 12.17 -17.85 1.02
C ALA A 142 11.11 -16.87 0.50
N VAL A 143 11.22 -15.59 0.87
CA VAL A 143 10.31 -14.55 0.37
C VAL A 143 10.48 -14.33 -1.13
N ARG A 144 11.71 -14.28 -1.65
CA ARG A 144 11.97 -14.16 -3.11
C ARG A 144 11.38 -15.33 -3.89
N ARG A 145 11.46 -16.56 -3.36
CA ARG A 145 10.83 -17.74 -3.98
C ARG A 145 9.30 -17.59 -4.03
N LEU A 146 8.70 -17.11 -2.94
CA LEU A 146 7.27 -16.87 -2.86
C LEU A 146 6.83 -15.78 -3.84
N THR A 147 7.44 -14.60 -3.82
CA THR A 147 7.06 -13.50 -4.71
C THR A 147 7.26 -13.86 -6.18
N GLY A 148 8.33 -14.60 -6.53
CA GLY A 148 8.52 -15.14 -7.87
C GLY A 148 7.40 -16.09 -8.31
N THR A 149 6.92 -16.95 -7.40
CA THR A 149 5.82 -17.88 -7.69
C THR A 149 4.47 -17.14 -7.81
N LEU A 150 4.21 -16.19 -6.92
CA LEU A 150 3.00 -15.35 -6.98
C LEU A 150 2.97 -14.53 -8.27
N ARG A 151 4.10 -14.00 -8.73
CA ARG A 151 4.20 -13.31 -10.02
C ARG A 151 3.77 -14.20 -11.18
N ALA A 152 4.12 -15.48 -11.15
CA ALA A 152 3.72 -16.44 -12.18
C ALA A 152 2.20 -16.77 -12.15
N PHE A 153 1.50 -16.53 -11.04
CA PHE A 153 0.04 -16.67 -10.97
C PHE A 153 -0.70 -15.45 -11.52
N LEU A 154 -0.07 -14.27 -11.48
CA LEU A 154 -0.67 -13.04 -11.97
C LEU A 154 -0.70 -13.05 -13.49
N THR A 155 -1.90 -12.89 -14.07
CA THR A 155 -2.09 -12.85 -15.54
C THR A 155 -1.65 -11.50 -16.13
N ASP A 156 -1.71 -10.43 -15.32
CA ASP A 156 -1.15 -9.12 -15.63
C ASP A 156 0.29 -9.07 -15.12
N ALA A 157 1.25 -8.87 -16.02
CA ALA A 157 2.67 -8.73 -15.67
C ALA A 157 2.91 -7.55 -14.69
N ASP A 158 1.98 -6.59 -14.65
CA ASP A 158 2.03 -5.41 -13.79
C ASP A 158 1.19 -5.56 -12.49
N GLY A 159 0.77 -6.77 -12.14
CA GLY A 159 0.03 -7.02 -10.91
C GLY A 159 0.90 -6.81 -9.67
N PRO A 160 0.59 -5.88 -8.74
CA PRO A 160 1.53 -5.45 -7.70
C PRO A 160 1.69 -6.48 -6.57
N LEU A 161 2.92 -6.63 -6.10
CA LEU A 161 3.27 -7.33 -4.88
C LEU A 161 3.75 -6.32 -3.84
N VAL A 162 3.12 -6.32 -2.68
CA VAL A 162 3.45 -5.41 -1.56
C VAL A 162 3.88 -6.23 -0.36
N LEU A 163 5.04 -5.92 0.22
CA LEU A 163 5.53 -6.58 1.44
C LEU A 163 5.19 -5.76 2.68
N GLY A 164 4.29 -6.29 3.51
CA GLY A 164 3.95 -5.75 4.82
C GLY A 164 5.00 -6.08 5.87
N HIS A 165 6.17 -5.42 5.81
CA HIS A 165 7.21 -5.57 6.84
C HIS A 165 6.91 -4.77 8.10
N ASP A 166 6.19 -3.65 7.95
CA ASP A 166 5.84 -2.70 9.01
C ASP A 166 7.06 -1.95 9.63
N THR A 167 8.27 -2.26 9.17
CA THR A 167 9.56 -1.66 9.54
C THR A 167 10.53 -1.70 8.35
N HIS A 168 11.69 -1.05 8.44
CA HIS A 168 12.75 -1.15 7.44
C HIS A 168 13.39 -2.55 7.45
N PRO A 169 13.24 -3.35 6.38
CA PRO A 169 13.84 -4.68 6.33
C PRO A 169 15.30 -4.63 5.87
N TYR A 170 15.94 -5.81 5.80
CA TYR A 170 17.21 -5.96 5.09
C TYR A 170 17.10 -5.42 3.64
N PRO A 171 18.06 -4.62 3.14
CA PRO A 171 17.90 -3.90 1.87
C PRO A 171 17.56 -4.78 0.65
N GLY A 172 17.99 -6.04 0.63
CA GLY A 172 17.72 -6.97 -0.47
C GLY A 172 16.24 -7.28 -0.72
N TYR A 173 15.34 -6.92 0.21
CA TYR A 173 13.89 -7.03 0.03
C TYR A 173 13.34 -6.02 -0.99
N ALA A 174 14.02 -4.89 -1.22
CA ALA A 174 13.58 -3.86 -2.17
C ALA A 174 13.42 -4.38 -3.62
N GLU A 175 14.14 -5.44 -3.96
CA GLU A 175 14.10 -6.11 -5.26
C GLU A 175 13.12 -7.30 -5.29
N ALA A 176 12.61 -7.73 -4.14
CA ALA A 176 11.76 -8.92 -4.04
C ALA A 176 10.29 -8.64 -4.38
N ALA A 177 9.87 -7.38 -4.42
CA ALA A 177 8.50 -6.94 -4.62
C ALA A 177 8.44 -5.52 -5.21
N ASP A 178 7.24 -5.03 -5.53
CA ASP A 178 7.05 -3.71 -6.14
C ASP A 178 7.05 -2.60 -5.10
N GLN A 179 6.57 -2.88 -3.89
CA GLN A 179 6.51 -1.92 -2.80
C GLN A 179 6.69 -2.57 -1.42
N LEU A 180 7.31 -1.85 -0.49
CA LEU A 180 7.57 -2.26 0.88
C LEU A 180 6.85 -1.31 1.85
N VAL A 181 6.13 -1.86 2.81
CA VAL A 181 5.62 -1.10 3.95
C VAL A 181 6.75 -0.95 4.96
N THR A 182 7.42 0.20 4.96
CA THR A 182 8.61 0.46 5.78
C THR A 182 8.31 1.13 7.11
N PHE A 183 7.06 1.57 7.30
CA PHE A 183 6.60 2.09 8.58
C PHE A 183 5.13 1.73 8.80
N ARG A 184 4.83 1.14 9.94
CA ARG A 184 3.48 1.07 10.50
C ARG A 184 3.54 1.38 12.00
N GLY A 185 2.81 2.40 12.45
CA GLY A 185 2.78 2.72 13.88
C GLY A 185 2.09 4.04 14.22
N ALA A 186 2.29 4.48 15.45
CA ALA A 186 1.67 5.69 15.98
C ALA A 186 2.35 6.95 15.46
N TRP A 187 1.58 8.05 15.39
CA TRP A 187 2.10 9.38 15.09
C TRP A 187 3.23 9.81 16.02
N SER A 188 3.18 9.45 17.30
CA SER A 188 4.23 9.74 18.28
C SER A 188 5.58 9.20 17.86
N ASP A 189 5.61 8.00 17.29
CA ASP A 189 6.85 7.35 16.85
C ASP A 189 7.24 7.83 15.46
N TYR A 190 6.23 8.03 14.60
CA TYR A 190 6.43 8.49 13.24
C TYR A 190 7.08 9.87 13.17
N ARG A 191 6.69 10.78 14.08
CA ARG A 191 7.24 12.15 14.12
C ARG A 191 8.75 12.18 14.35
N TRP A 192 9.28 11.18 15.04
CA TRP A 192 10.70 11.07 15.40
C TRP A 192 11.42 9.96 14.64
N SER A 193 10.77 9.34 13.65
CA SER A 193 11.34 8.24 12.92
C SER A 193 12.45 8.70 11.97
N GLN A 194 13.40 7.80 11.72
CA GLN A 194 14.52 8.03 10.81
C GLN A 194 14.35 7.15 9.58
N VAL A 195 14.82 7.67 8.44
CA VAL A 195 14.89 6.91 7.19
C VAL A 195 16.15 6.06 7.19
N ALA A 196 16.05 4.81 6.73
CA ALA A 196 17.23 3.99 6.50
C ALA A 196 17.98 4.45 5.25
N GLU A 197 19.30 4.68 5.34
CA GLU A 197 20.11 5.28 4.27
C GLU A 197 19.97 4.58 2.90
N TRP A 198 19.84 3.26 2.91
CA TRP A 198 19.72 2.46 1.69
C TRP A 198 18.47 2.78 0.86
N THR A 199 17.40 3.32 1.46
CA THR A 199 16.17 3.65 0.72
C THR A 199 16.39 4.76 -0.29
N ALA A 200 17.42 5.61 -0.09
CA ALA A 200 17.78 6.69 -1.00
C ALA A 200 18.21 6.19 -2.39
N ALA A 201 18.54 4.90 -2.54
CA ALA A 201 18.85 4.27 -3.82
C ALA A 201 17.62 3.91 -4.67
N TYR A 202 16.40 4.08 -4.12
CA TYR A 202 15.16 3.64 -4.73
C TYR A 202 14.15 4.80 -4.88
N PRO A 203 13.27 4.77 -5.90
CA PRO A 203 12.25 5.79 -6.08
C PRO A 203 11.20 5.74 -4.96
N PRO A 204 10.55 6.88 -4.63
CA PRO A 204 9.57 6.92 -3.54
C PRO A 204 8.41 5.94 -3.67
N GLY A 205 7.96 5.65 -4.89
CA GLY A 205 6.94 4.64 -5.18
C GLY A 205 7.23 3.23 -4.61
N ARG A 206 8.48 2.93 -4.23
CA ARG A 206 8.88 1.65 -3.59
C ARG A 206 8.48 1.55 -2.12
N PHE A 207 8.06 2.64 -1.48
CA PHE A 207 7.85 2.67 -0.03
C PHE A 207 6.45 3.17 0.35
N ALA A 208 5.88 2.50 1.35
CA ALA A 208 4.57 2.81 1.92
C ALA A 208 4.64 3.01 3.44
N HIS A 209 3.96 4.03 3.95
CA HIS A 209 3.88 4.33 5.39
C HIS A 209 2.44 4.37 5.90
N PHE A 210 2.17 3.66 6.99
CA PHE A 210 0.87 3.64 7.66
C PHE A 210 0.98 4.22 9.07
N VAL A 211 0.26 5.30 9.31
CA VAL A 211 0.40 6.06 10.55
C VAL A 211 -0.98 6.26 11.17
N HIS A 212 -1.13 5.85 12.42
CA HIS A 212 -2.35 6.03 13.18
C HIS A 212 -2.20 7.07 14.29
N GLY A 213 -3.32 7.56 14.83
CA GLY A 213 -3.34 8.65 15.79
C GLY A 213 -2.79 9.97 15.27
N VAL A 214 -2.83 10.22 13.96
CA VAL A 214 -2.40 11.49 13.33
C VAL A 214 -3.50 12.53 13.55
N PRO A 215 -3.28 13.57 14.36
CA PRO A 215 -4.27 14.62 14.51
C PRO A 215 -4.43 15.38 13.19
N ARG A 216 -5.65 15.83 12.89
CA ARG A 216 -5.96 16.60 11.68
C ARG A 216 -5.01 17.79 11.45
N THR A 217 -4.61 18.47 12.52
CA THR A 217 -3.67 19.61 12.49
C THR A 217 -2.25 19.26 12.07
N HIS A 218 -1.87 17.97 12.11
CA HIS A 218 -0.52 17.49 11.77
C HIS A 218 -0.44 16.81 10.39
N LEU A 219 -1.51 16.85 9.57
CA LEU A 219 -1.51 16.19 8.26
C LEU A 219 -0.39 16.68 7.34
N GLU A 220 -0.14 17.99 7.32
CA GLU A 220 0.93 18.57 6.49
C GLU A 220 2.31 18.13 6.97
N GLU A 221 2.50 18.07 8.29
CA GLU A 221 3.73 17.58 8.89
C GLU A 221 3.95 16.11 8.55
N ALA A 222 2.92 15.27 8.70
CA ALA A 222 2.98 13.84 8.37
C ALA A 222 3.28 13.61 6.88
N MET A 223 2.63 14.35 5.97
CA MET A 223 2.89 14.27 4.54
C MET A 223 4.30 14.75 4.18
N ARG A 224 4.81 15.78 4.87
CA ARG A 224 6.19 16.26 4.69
C ARG A 224 7.20 15.22 5.15
N ILE A 225 6.97 14.55 6.29
CA ILE A 225 7.81 13.45 6.78
C ILE A 225 7.81 12.31 5.77
N ALA A 226 6.63 11.89 5.26
CA ALA A 226 6.54 10.84 4.25
C ALA A 226 7.36 11.15 3.00
N ARG A 227 7.23 12.37 2.45
CA ARG A 227 8.03 12.78 1.29
C ARG A 227 9.52 12.83 1.60
N TRP A 228 9.91 13.32 2.77
CA TRP A 228 11.32 13.42 3.16
C TRP A 228 11.96 12.04 3.35
N GLN A 229 11.21 11.09 3.90
CA GLN A 229 11.65 9.69 4.05
C GLN A 229 11.49 8.86 2.77
N GLY A 230 10.99 9.46 1.68
CA GLY A 230 10.84 8.80 0.39
C GLY A 230 9.67 7.84 0.29
N ALA A 231 8.58 8.01 1.03
CA ALA A 231 7.37 7.22 0.82
C ALA A 231 6.46 7.85 -0.24
N GLY A 232 6.16 7.10 -1.30
CA GLY A 232 5.20 7.48 -2.35
C GLY A 232 3.77 7.03 -2.05
N THR A 233 3.58 6.10 -1.11
CA THR A 233 2.26 5.61 -0.70
C THR A 233 2.03 5.81 0.79
N ILE A 234 0.86 6.31 1.18
CA ILE A 234 0.55 6.57 2.58
C ILE A 234 -0.85 6.13 2.95
N PHE A 235 -1.07 5.91 4.24
CA PHE A 235 -2.39 5.90 4.86
C PHE A 235 -2.29 6.49 6.27
N PHE A 236 -2.95 7.62 6.48
CA PHE A 236 -2.95 8.32 7.78
C PHE A 236 -4.34 8.33 8.39
N THR A 237 -4.43 8.00 9.67
CA THR A 237 -5.68 8.00 10.41
C THR A 237 -5.56 8.68 11.77
N ASP A 238 -6.60 9.42 12.16
CA ASP A 238 -6.75 10.01 13.51
C ASP A 238 -7.15 8.98 14.55
N ARG A 239 -7.57 7.78 14.12
CA ARG A 239 -7.95 6.71 15.02
C ARG A 239 -6.75 6.26 15.85
N GLY A 240 -6.93 6.26 17.16
CA GLY A 240 -6.00 5.62 18.10
C GLY A 240 -6.23 4.11 18.17
N GLY A 241 -5.22 3.37 18.61
CA GLY A 241 -5.30 1.94 18.81
C GLY A 241 -3.94 1.36 19.15
N GLN A 242 -3.92 0.19 19.79
CA GLN A 242 -2.71 -0.62 19.92
C GLN A 242 -2.48 -1.32 18.57
N SER A 243 -1.69 -0.71 17.68
CA SER A 243 -1.09 -1.46 16.58
C SER A 243 0.12 -2.21 17.14
N GLU A 244 -0.13 -3.22 17.98
CA GLU A 244 0.95 -4.12 18.40
C GLU A 244 1.30 -5.00 17.21
N SER A 245 2.54 -4.86 16.72
CA SER A 245 3.15 -5.75 15.74
C SER A 245 3.20 -7.17 16.31
N GLY A 246 2.20 -8.01 16.00
CA GLY A 246 2.24 -9.43 16.32
C GLY A 246 0.91 -10.09 16.66
N ARG A 247 -0.14 -9.35 17.05
CA ARG A 247 -1.50 -9.89 17.19
C ARG A 247 -2.28 -9.64 15.90
N GLY A 248 -3.11 -10.60 15.49
CA GLY A 248 -3.86 -10.53 14.23
C GLY A 248 -4.62 -9.19 14.08
N ARG A 249 -4.65 -8.66 12.86
CA ARG A 249 -5.34 -7.41 12.54
C ARG A 249 -6.85 -7.63 12.69
N GLY A 250 -7.39 -7.20 13.83
CA GLY A 250 -8.80 -7.37 14.20
C GLY A 250 -9.63 -6.09 14.01
N GLN A 251 -10.87 -6.09 14.50
CA GLN A 251 -11.78 -4.93 14.42
C GLN A 251 -11.27 -3.67 15.15
N SER A 252 -10.32 -3.82 16.07
CA SER A 252 -9.68 -2.69 16.76
C SER A 252 -8.46 -2.13 16.00
N ASP A 253 -8.17 -2.64 14.80
CA ASP A 253 -7.11 -2.10 13.95
C ASP A 253 -7.47 -0.64 13.59
N PRO A 254 -6.62 0.35 13.93
CA PRO A 254 -6.88 1.76 13.58
C PRO A 254 -7.04 1.99 12.08
N PHE A 255 -6.54 1.08 11.24
CA PHE A 255 -6.64 1.14 9.79
C PHE A 255 -7.92 0.52 9.20
N ALA A 256 -8.77 -0.09 10.04
CA ALA A 256 -9.98 -0.80 9.60
C ALA A 256 -11.12 0.12 9.14
N ALA A 257 -10.99 1.44 9.26
CA ALA A 257 -11.99 2.42 8.86
C ALA A 257 -11.34 3.69 8.28
N LEU A 258 -12.16 4.52 7.62
CA LEU A 258 -11.71 5.80 7.09
C LEU A 258 -11.31 6.79 8.21
N PRO A 259 -10.31 7.65 7.95
CA PRO A 259 -10.03 8.78 8.81
C PRO A 259 -11.14 9.82 8.76
N SER A 260 -11.37 10.55 9.86
CA SER A 260 -12.41 11.59 9.91
C SER A 260 -12.18 12.74 8.91
N TYR A 261 -10.95 12.91 8.45
CA TYR A 261 -10.52 13.92 7.48
C TYR A 261 -10.30 13.36 6.06
N TRP A 262 -10.89 12.21 5.71
CA TRP A 262 -10.66 11.55 4.42
C TRP A 262 -10.79 12.47 3.21
N ASP A 263 -11.84 13.28 3.15
CA ASP A 263 -12.06 14.22 2.04
C ASP A 263 -10.93 15.25 1.90
N GLU A 264 -10.45 15.76 3.02
CA GLU A 264 -9.39 16.74 3.07
C GLU A 264 -8.06 16.15 2.62
N ILE A 265 -7.69 14.95 3.12
CA ILE A 265 -6.43 14.31 2.72
C ILE A 265 -6.49 13.86 1.25
N VAL A 266 -7.64 13.40 0.74
CA VAL A 266 -7.82 13.10 -0.68
C VAL A 266 -7.70 14.35 -1.53
N SER A 267 -8.31 15.48 -1.13
CA SER A 267 -8.20 16.75 -1.86
C SER A 267 -6.77 17.28 -1.91
N ARG A 268 -6.02 17.16 -0.81
CA ARG A 268 -4.61 17.60 -0.72
C ARG A 268 -3.64 16.75 -1.56
N ILE A 269 -3.97 15.48 -1.78
CA ILE A 269 -3.15 14.54 -2.57
C ILE A 269 -3.60 14.48 -4.02
N GLY A 270 -4.90 14.62 -4.27
CA GLY A 270 -5.50 14.63 -5.61
C GLY A 270 -4.96 15.74 -6.50
N PRO A 271 -5.35 15.77 -7.79
CA PRO A 271 -4.92 16.83 -8.69
C PRO A 271 -5.33 18.16 -8.08
N GLY A 272 -4.34 18.99 -7.71
CA GLY A 272 -4.61 20.35 -7.32
C GLY A 272 -5.45 20.97 -8.42
N ILE A 273 -6.68 21.38 -8.08
CA ILE A 273 -7.48 22.20 -8.98
C ILE A 273 -6.72 23.52 -9.02
N SER A 274 -5.86 23.68 -10.01
CA SER A 274 -5.41 25.01 -10.41
C SER A 274 -6.67 25.74 -10.86
N GLU A 275 -7.17 26.65 -10.02
CA GLU A 275 -8.05 27.74 -10.47
C GLU A 275 -7.36 28.55 -11.58
#